data_AF-A0A929C6F5-F1
#
_entry.id   AF-A0A929C6F5-F1
#
_cell.length_a   1.000
_cell.length_b   1.000
_cell.length_c   1.000
_cell.angle_alpha   90.00
_cell.angle_beta   90.00
_cell.angle_gamma   90.00
#
_symmetry.space_group_name_H-M   'P 1'
#
loop_
_entity.id
_entity.type
_entity.pdbx_description
1 polymer ?
#
loop_
_entity_poly.entity_id
_entity_poly.type
_entity_poly.pdbx_seq_one_letter_code
_entity_poly.pdbx_strand_id
1 'polypeptide(L)'
;DKDSVDRLIINPFIVNNLSAFLTELKGRVGIVAKGCDSRSIVSLIQDNQVKREDVVILGVSCSGIIDLSKVEGLVGKDRDELDDITRNGDKVIITVGGEKKEFPASEVLFDNCLGCELPTPQEYDILLDESSSLVANKTASRKGIEALEGMPQEQRWDFWEKEFSRCIRCYACRNVCPACFCERCFVEESEPQWIAPVPRWQDNLIFQVIRNIHVAGRCTDCGECERACPVNIPLRSLTKEMYDIVDDLYHFKAGMDKEAAPLMTHYETTDSEDFIK
;
A
#
# COMPACT_ATOMS: atom_id res chain seq x y z
N ASP A 1 -5.68 -5.37 26.49
CA ASP A 1 -6.18 -6.27 27.54
C ASP A 1 -5.75 -7.69 27.20
N LYS A 2 -5.19 -8.44 28.16
CA LYS A 2 -4.70 -9.81 27.91
C LYS A 2 -5.84 -10.76 27.53
N ASP A 3 -7.04 -10.47 28.02
CA ASP A 3 -8.22 -11.30 27.80
C ASP A 3 -8.80 -11.15 26.38
N SER A 4 -8.23 -10.26 25.55
CA SER A 4 -8.65 -10.05 24.16
C SER A 4 -7.77 -10.77 23.14
N VAL A 5 -6.73 -11.49 23.55
CA VAL A 5 -5.81 -12.17 22.61
C VAL A 5 -6.53 -13.21 21.76
N ASP A 6 -7.48 -13.95 22.35
CA ASP A 6 -8.28 -14.96 21.64
C ASP A 6 -9.21 -14.37 20.55
N ARG A 7 -9.33 -13.04 20.48
CA ARG A 7 -10.10 -12.34 19.45
C ARG A 7 -9.26 -11.99 18.21
N LEU A 8 -7.94 -12.19 18.25
CA LEU A 8 -7.07 -11.93 17.12
C LEU A 8 -7.26 -13.03 16.06
N ILE A 9 -7.60 -12.61 14.85
CA ILE A 9 -7.82 -13.51 13.72
C ILE A 9 -6.84 -13.12 12.61
N ILE A 10 -6.03 -14.10 12.19
CA ILE A 10 -5.20 -14.00 11.00
C ILE A 10 -5.93 -14.74 9.88
N ASN A 11 -6.31 -14.01 8.83
CA ASN A 11 -7.01 -14.57 7.67
C ASN A 11 -6.65 -13.75 6.41
N PRO A 12 -7.10 -14.14 5.20
CA PRO A 12 -6.81 -13.41 3.97
C PRO A 12 -7.42 -12.00 3.84
N PHE A 13 -8.02 -11.45 4.90
CA PHE A 13 -8.69 -10.14 4.93
C PHE A 13 -8.02 -9.12 5.87
N ILE A 14 -6.83 -9.43 6.41
CA ILE A 14 -6.06 -8.52 7.28
C ILE A 14 -5.39 -7.37 6.49
N VAL A 15 -6.22 -6.56 5.80
CA VAL A 15 -5.81 -5.50 4.87
C VAL A 15 -4.92 -4.44 5.51
N ASN A 16 -5.26 -3.98 6.72
CA ASN A 16 -4.65 -2.80 7.30
C ASN A 16 -3.14 -2.97 7.53
N ASN A 17 -2.38 -1.96 7.14
CA ASN A 17 -0.99 -1.85 7.56
C ASN A 17 -0.93 -1.15 8.93
N LEU A 18 -0.76 -1.95 9.98
CA LEU A 18 -0.78 -1.46 11.36
C LEU A 18 0.41 -0.56 11.70
N SER A 19 1.45 -0.53 10.87
CA SER A 19 2.62 0.30 11.13
C SER A 19 2.30 1.81 11.07
N ALA A 20 1.19 2.20 10.43
CA ALA A 20 0.73 3.59 10.39
C ALA A 20 0.45 4.18 11.78
N PHE A 21 0.13 3.34 12.77
CA PHE A 21 -0.14 3.79 14.14
C PHE A 21 1.12 3.90 15.01
N LEU A 22 2.27 3.38 14.57
CA LEU A 22 3.46 3.31 15.42
C LEU A 22 4.00 4.69 15.82
N THR A 23 3.80 5.71 14.99
CA THR A 23 4.26 7.09 15.25
C THR A 23 3.41 7.82 16.29
N GLU A 24 2.19 7.33 16.57
CA GLU A 24 1.28 7.92 17.54
C GLU A 24 1.34 7.22 18.92
N LEU A 25 1.90 6.01 18.97
CA LEU A 25 1.98 5.19 20.17
C LEU A 25 3.24 5.51 20.98
N LYS A 26 3.12 5.43 22.31
CA LYS A 26 4.22 5.69 23.24
C LYS A 26 4.65 4.40 23.95
N GLY A 27 5.95 4.25 24.15
CA GLY A 27 6.55 3.11 24.85
C GLY A 27 6.71 1.89 23.95
N ARG A 28 6.93 0.72 24.57
CA ARG A 28 7.20 -0.52 23.84
C ARG A 28 5.90 -1.14 23.29
N VAL A 29 5.84 -1.36 21.98
CA VAL A 29 4.62 -1.82 21.27
C VAL A 29 4.83 -3.20 20.66
N GLY A 30 3.83 -4.08 20.77
CA GLY A 30 3.76 -5.32 19.99
C GLY A 30 2.93 -5.10 18.72
N ILE A 31 3.41 -5.56 17.57
CA ILE A 31 2.74 -5.41 16.27
C ILE A 31 2.73 -6.74 15.51
N VAL A 32 1.60 -7.06 14.87
CA VAL A 32 1.51 -8.13 13.88
C VAL A 32 1.80 -7.53 12.51
N ALA A 33 2.78 -8.08 11.79
CA ALA A 33 3.26 -7.52 10.54
C ALA A 33 3.29 -8.57 9.42
N LYS A 34 2.63 -8.23 8.31
CA LYS A 34 2.82 -8.90 7.02
C LYS A 34 4.16 -8.48 6.39
N GLY A 35 4.56 -9.13 5.30
CA GLY A 35 5.76 -8.75 4.55
C GLY A 35 5.82 -7.25 4.17
N CYS A 36 4.74 -6.69 3.63
CA CYS A 36 4.66 -5.27 3.30
C CYS A 36 4.65 -4.33 4.53
N ASP A 37 4.01 -4.75 5.64
CA ASP A 37 3.99 -3.99 6.89
C ASP A 37 5.39 -3.94 7.51
N SER A 38 6.10 -5.07 7.52
CA SER A 38 7.49 -5.18 7.99
C SER A 38 8.41 -4.20 7.26
N ARG A 39 8.26 -4.06 5.94
CA ARG A 39 8.98 -3.04 5.16
C ARG A 39 8.62 -1.62 5.58
N SER A 40 7.35 -1.35 5.88
CA SER A 40 6.93 -0.03 6.37
C SER A 40 7.52 0.28 7.74
N ILE A 41 7.64 -0.72 8.62
CA ILE A 41 8.33 -0.59 9.91
C ILE A 41 9.81 -0.27 9.68
N VAL A 42 10.48 -0.96 8.74
CA VAL A 42 11.87 -0.69 8.37
C VAL A 42 12.04 0.75 7.89
N SER A 43 11.17 1.25 6.99
CA SER A 43 11.21 2.64 6.55
C SER A 43 11.03 3.64 7.71
N LEU A 44 10.12 3.36 8.65
CA LEU A 44 9.92 4.19 9.84
C LEU A 44 11.14 4.21 10.77
N ILE A 45 11.84 3.09 10.90
CA ILE A 45 13.11 3.02 11.64
C ILE A 45 14.19 3.83 10.94
N GLN A 46 14.31 3.66 9.62
CA GLN A 46 15.28 4.37 8.79
C GLN A 46 15.10 5.91 8.88
N ASP A 47 13.86 6.39 8.90
CA ASP A 47 13.51 7.80 9.07
C ASP A 47 13.52 8.28 10.54
N ASN A 48 14.00 7.46 11.48
CA ASN A 48 14.04 7.74 12.92
C ASN A 48 12.67 8.05 13.56
N GLN A 49 11.58 7.61 12.95
CA GLN A 49 10.22 7.79 13.49
C GLN A 49 9.90 6.74 14.55
N VAL A 50 10.54 5.58 14.46
CA VAL A 50 10.35 4.44 15.36
C VAL A 50 11.71 3.90 15.75
N LYS A 51 11.94 3.67 17.05
CA LYS A 51 13.14 2.97 17.52
C LYS A 51 12.92 1.47 17.44
N ARG A 52 13.88 0.74 16.91
CA ARG A 52 13.72 -0.71 16.71
C ARG A 52 13.51 -1.46 18.02
N GLU A 53 14.18 -1.05 19.09
CA GLU A 53 14.09 -1.64 20.43
C GLU A 53 12.71 -1.45 21.10
N ASP A 54 11.96 -0.43 20.67
CA ASP A 54 10.63 -0.11 21.17
C ASP A 54 9.52 -0.92 20.47
N VAL A 55 9.86 -1.79 19.52
CA VAL A 55 8.87 -2.60 18.80
C VAL A 55 9.17 -4.09 18.95
N VAL A 56 8.13 -4.88 19.20
CA VAL A 56 8.15 -6.34 19.13
C VAL A 56 7.29 -6.77 17.94
N ILE A 57 7.90 -7.39 16.94
CA ILE A 57 7.27 -7.69 15.66
C ILE A 57 6.93 -9.19 15.60
N LEU A 58 5.63 -9.48 15.58
CA LEU A 58 5.07 -10.79 15.29
C LEU A 58 4.86 -10.90 13.77
N GLY A 59 5.81 -11.55 13.09
CA GLY A 59 5.78 -11.74 11.65
C GLY A 59 4.76 -12.79 11.23
N VAL A 60 4.02 -12.49 10.15
CA VAL A 60 3.08 -13.42 9.51
C VAL A 60 3.38 -13.47 8.02
N SER A 61 3.63 -14.68 7.50
CA SER A 61 3.78 -14.89 6.05
C SER A 61 2.44 -14.69 5.34
N CYS A 62 2.41 -13.76 4.38
CA CYS A 62 1.21 -13.39 3.66
C CYS A 62 1.22 -13.96 2.23
N SER A 63 0.24 -14.81 1.91
CA SER A 63 0.03 -15.33 0.55
C SER A 63 -0.74 -14.38 -0.37
N GLY A 64 -0.99 -13.15 0.08
CA GLY A 64 -1.81 -12.14 -0.60
C GLY A 64 -3.17 -11.93 0.08
N ILE A 65 -3.74 -10.74 -0.12
CA ILE A 65 -4.99 -10.31 0.50
C ILE A 65 -6.11 -10.30 -0.55
N ILE A 66 -7.29 -10.79 -0.17
CA ILE A 66 -8.47 -10.84 -1.06
C ILE A 66 -9.10 -9.44 -1.16
N ASP A 67 -9.32 -9.01 -2.39
CA ASP A 67 -10.07 -7.79 -2.73
C ASP A 67 -11.55 -8.12 -2.87
N LEU A 68 -12.34 -7.69 -1.88
CA LEU A 68 -13.79 -7.89 -1.88
C LEU A 68 -14.48 -7.26 -3.09
N SER A 69 -13.94 -6.18 -3.67
CA SER A 69 -14.54 -5.53 -4.83
C SER A 69 -14.44 -6.42 -6.08
N LYS A 70 -13.35 -7.19 -6.21
CA LYS A 70 -13.21 -8.20 -7.29
C LYS A 70 -14.12 -9.38 -7.06
N VAL A 71 -14.27 -9.81 -5.81
CA VAL A 71 -15.23 -10.86 -5.43
C VAL A 71 -16.65 -10.43 -5.81
N GLU A 72 -17.09 -9.24 -5.38
CA GLU A 72 -18.40 -8.65 -5.69
C GLU A 72 -18.64 -8.61 -7.21
N GLY A 73 -17.62 -8.19 -7.99
CA GLY A 73 -17.67 -8.16 -9.45
C GLY A 73 -17.78 -9.53 -10.12
N LEU A 74 -17.10 -10.57 -9.61
CA LEU A 74 -17.13 -11.92 -10.15
C LEU A 74 -18.45 -12.64 -9.88
N VAL A 75 -19.03 -12.45 -8.69
CA VAL A 75 -20.29 -13.11 -8.31
C VAL A 75 -21.53 -12.26 -8.61
N GLY A 76 -21.37 -10.97 -8.89
CA GLY A 76 -22.46 -10.04 -9.15
C GLY A 76 -23.36 -9.80 -7.93
N LYS A 77 -22.76 -9.81 -6.74
CA LYS A 77 -23.43 -9.75 -5.43
C LYS A 77 -22.67 -8.87 -4.46
N ASP A 78 -23.38 -8.12 -3.63
CA ASP A 78 -22.77 -7.28 -2.62
C ASP A 78 -22.18 -8.15 -1.49
N ARG A 79 -21.17 -7.65 -0.77
CA ARG A 79 -20.52 -8.38 0.34
C ARG A 79 -21.49 -8.91 1.40
N ASP A 80 -22.59 -8.21 1.64
CA ASP A 80 -23.60 -8.59 2.64
C ASP A 80 -24.46 -9.79 2.19
N GLU A 81 -24.42 -10.15 0.90
CA GLU A 81 -25.08 -11.32 0.33
C GLU A 81 -24.16 -12.55 0.25
N LEU A 82 -22.89 -12.44 0.65
CA LEU A 82 -21.92 -13.54 0.62
C LEU A 82 -22.03 -14.37 1.91
N ASP A 83 -22.14 -15.69 1.79
CA ASP A 83 -22.22 -16.58 2.96
C ASP A 83 -20.84 -16.84 3.56
N ASP A 84 -19.84 -17.11 2.72
CA ASP A 84 -18.47 -17.43 3.14
C ASP A 84 -17.45 -17.24 2.01
N ILE A 85 -16.21 -16.93 2.37
CA ILE A 85 -15.06 -16.87 1.46
C ILE A 85 -13.90 -17.62 2.12
N THR A 86 -13.56 -18.79 1.56
CA THR A 86 -12.48 -19.63 2.07
C THR A 86 -11.34 -19.70 1.06
N ARG A 87 -10.10 -19.53 1.54
CA ARG A 87 -8.89 -19.67 0.73
C ARG A 87 -8.23 -21.03 0.94
N ASN A 88 -8.03 -21.77 -0.15
CA ASN A 88 -7.32 -23.05 -0.18
C ASN A 88 -6.15 -22.95 -1.17
N GLY A 89 -4.98 -22.55 -0.68
CA GLY A 89 -3.77 -22.41 -1.51
C GLY A 89 -3.92 -21.35 -2.61
N ASP A 90 -3.90 -21.81 -3.86
CA ASP A 90 -4.03 -21.03 -5.09
C ASP A 90 -5.48 -20.82 -5.55
N LYS A 91 -6.46 -21.29 -4.76
CA LYS A 91 -7.89 -21.15 -5.06
C LYS A 91 -8.66 -20.46 -3.94
N VAL A 92 -9.73 -19.79 -4.32
CA VAL A 92 -10.69 -19.16 -3.41
C VAL A 92 -12.08 -19.71 -3.72
N ILE A 93 -12.75 -20.20 -2.69
CA ILE A 93 -14.11 -20.71 -2.74
C ILE A 93 -15.03 -19.63 -2.18
N ILE A 94 -15.96 -19.16 -2.99
CA ILE A 94 -16.96 -18.17 -2.61
C ILE A 94 -18.31 -18.88 -2.54
N THR A 95 -19.01 -18.72 -1.41
CA THR A 95 -20.34 -19.31 -1.18
C THR A 95 -21.40 -18.21 -1.21
N VAL A 96 -22.43 -18.39 -2.05
CA VAL A 96 -23.55 -17.45 -2.18
C VAL A 96 -24.86 -18.23 -2.28
N GLY A 97 -25.80 -17.98 -1.38
CA GLY A 97 -27.07 -18.70 -1.32
C GLY A 97 -26.89 -20.22 -1.17
N GLY A 98 -25.81 -20.65 -0.50
CA GLY A 98 -25.41 -22.06 -0.36
C GLY A 98 -24.73 -22.68 -1.58
N GLU A 99 -24.63 -21.98 -2.72
CA GLU A 99 -23.89 -22.44 -3.90
C GLU A 99 -22.40 -22.07 -3.76
N LYS A 100 -21.50 -23.05 -3.93
CA LYS A 100 -20.05 -22.85 -3.89
C LYS A 100 -19.49 -22.69 -5.30
N LYS A 101 -18.76 -21.60 -5.53
CA LYS A 101 -18.01 -21.35 -6.76
C LYS A 101 -16.52 -21.20 -6.44
N GLU A 102 -15.70 -21.80 -7.27
CA GLU A 102 -14.24 -21.83 -7.10
C GLU A 102 -13.59 -20.94 -8.16
N PHE A 103 -12.68 -20.07 -7.72
CA PHE A 103 -11.93 -19.15 -8.56
C PHE A 103 -10.43 -19.26 -8.29
N PRO A 104 -9.56 -19.04 -9.28
CA PRO A 104 -8.14 -18.84 -9.03
C PRO A 104 -7.91 -17.66 -8.09
N ALA A 105 -7.04 -17.80 -7.10
CA ALA A 105 -6.70 -16.72 -6.17
C ALA A 105 -6.19 -15.48 -6.93
N SER A 106 -5.47 -15.66 -8.03
CA SER A 106 -4.98 -14.55 -8.86
C SER A 106 -6.07 -13.61 -9.40
N GLU A 107 -7.32 -14.06 -9.47
CA GLU A 107 -8.45 -13.25 -9.96
C GLU A 107 -9.09 -12.39 -8.86
N VAL A 108 -8.87 -12.72 -7.59
CA VAL A 108 -9.53 -12.08 -6.45
C VAL A 108 -8.58 -11.36 -5.49
N LEU A 109 -7.26 -11.52 -5.64
CA LEU A 109 -6.28 -10.79 -4.81
C LEU A 109 -6.14 -9.34 -5.27
N PHE A 110 -5.74 -8.45 -4.35
CA PHE A 110 -5.32 -7.09 -4.71
C PHE A 110 -4.16 -7.10 -5.70
N ASP A 111 -4.13 -6.12 -6.61
CA ASP A 111 -3.13 -6.06 -7.69
C ASP A 111 -1.70 -5.97 -7.15
N ASN A 112 -1.46 -5.25 -6.05
CA ASN A 112 -0.15 -5.20 -5.42
C ASN A 112 0.30 -6.55 -4.85
N CYS A 113 -0.63 -7.36 -4.35
CA CYS A 113 -0.32 -8.69 -3.83
C CYS A 113 0.13 -9.64 -4.95
N LEU A 114 -0.41 -9.49 -6.16
CA LEU A 114 0.00 -10.26 -7.34
C LEU A 114 1.46 -9.98 -7.75
N GLY A 115 1.97 -8.80 -7.43
CA GLY A 115 3.35 -8.38 -7.68
C GLY A 115 4.29 -8.56 -6.49
N CYS A 116 3.83 -9.12 -5.37
CA CYS A 116 4.61 -9.21 -4.14
C CYS A 116 5.80 -10.16 -4.29
N GLU A 117 6.98 -9.70 -3.89
CA GLU A 117 8.22 -10.49 -3.90
C GLU A 117 8.63 -10.94 -2.49
N LEU A 118 8.05 -10.34 -1.45
CA LEU A 118 8.44 -10.50 -0.05
C LEU A 118 7.22 -10.87 0.82
N PRO A 119 6.68 -12.10 0.69
CA PRO A 119 5.51 -12.56 1.45
C PRO A 119 5.81 -12.71 2.94
N THR A 120 7.03 -13.13 3.25
CA THR A 120 7.52 -13.30 4.61
C THR A 120 8.21 -12.01 5.07
N PRO A 121 7.81 -11.44 6.22
CA PRO A 121 8.51 -10.33 6.86
C PRO A 121 10.02 -10.54 6.88
N GLN A 122 10.78 -9.50 6.51
CA GLN A 122 12.24 -9.54 6.62
C GLN A 122 12.71 -9.07 8.00
N GLU A 123 12.01 -8.10 8.58
CA GLU A 123 12.21 -7.66 9.95
C GLU A 123 11.10 -8.24 10.84
N TYR A 124 11.46 -9.11 11.78
CA TYR A 124 10.56 -9.68 12.79
C TYR A 124 11.32 -10.15 14.03
N ASP A 125 10.61 -10.33 15.15
CA ASP A 125 11.14 -10.96 16.37
C ASP A 125 10.64 -12.41 16.52
N ILE A 126 9.38 -12.67 16.16
CA ILE A 126 8.77 -14.00 16.21
C ILE A 126 8.01 -14.21 14.91
N LEU A 127 8.35 -15.25 14.15
CA LEU A 127 7.59 -15.66 12.98
C LEU A 127 6.53 -16.70 13.39
N LEU A 128 5.25 -16.41 13.13
CA LEU A 128 4.13 -17.25 13.59
C LEU A 128 3.83 -18.41 12.63
N ASP A 129 4.03 -18.23 11.32
CA ASP A 129 3.75 -19.24 10.29
C ASP A 129 4.99 -19.44 9.39
N GLU A 130 5.33 -20.69 9.11
CA GLU A 130 6.39 -21.01 8.14
C GLU A 130 5.80 -21.19 6.74
N SER A 131 6.24 -20.31 5.83
CA SER A 131 6.06 -20.41 4.38
C SER A 131 4.63 -20.29 3.86
N SER A 132 4.37 -19.18 3.17
CA SER A 132 3.20 -19.02 2.32
C SER A 132 3.62 -19.09 0.86
N SER A 133 3.03 -19.97 0.07
CA SER A 133 3.23 -19.97 -1.39
C SER A 133 2.61 -18.70 -2.00
N LEU A 134 3.42 -17.89 -2.67
CA LEU A 134 2.95 -16.73 -3.41
C LEU A 134 2.06 -17.16 -4.57
N VAL A 135 0.93 -16.49 -4.72
CA VAL A 135 0.16 -16.49 -5.97
C VAL A 135 0.62 -15.27 -6.76
N ALA A 136 1.81 -15.37 -7.35
CA ALA A 136 2.42 -14.28 -8.11
C ALA A 136 1.85 -14.24 -9.53
N ASN A 137 1.43 -13.06 -9.97
CA ASN A 137 1.08 -12.76 -11.34
C ASN A 137 1.53 -11.32 -11.65
N LYS A 138 2.83 -11.15 -11.91
CA LYS A 138 3.45 -9.83 -12.12
C LYS A 138 2.82 -9.06 -13.29
N THR A 139 2.47 -9.77 -14.37
CA THR A 139 1.76 -9.18 -15.52
C THR A 139 0.40 -8.63 -15.12
N ALA A 140 -0.40 -9.37 -14.34
CA ALA A 140 -1.67 -8.85 -13.86
C ALA A 140 -1.49 -7.67 -12.89
N SER A 141 -0.48 -7.71 -12.01
CA SER A 141 -0.16 -6.63 -11.07
C SER A 141 0.16 -5.28 -11.74
N ARG A 142 0.79 -5.33 -12.92
CA ARG A 142 1.21 -4.15 -13.69
C ARG A 142 0.22 -3.73 -14.77
N LYS A 143 -0.75 -4.57 -15.13
CA LYS A 143 -1.70 -4.32 -16.24
C LYS A 143 -2.32 -2.92 -16.23
N GLY A 144 -2.76 -2.44 -15.06
CA GLY A 144 -3.37 -1.10 -14.94
C GLY A 144 -2.37 0.04 -15.15
N ILE A 145 -1.12 -0.16 -14.73
CA ILE A 145 -0.04 0.81 -14.87
C ILE A 145 0.44 0.84 -16.33
N GLU A 146 0.70 -0.31 -16.92
CA GLU A 146 1.09 -0.45 -18.33
C GLU A 146 0.02 0.13 -19.27
N ALA A 147 -1.25 -0.02 -18.94
CA ALA A 147 -2.34 0.61 -19.68
C ALA A 147 -2.25 2.14 -19.64
N LEU A 148 -1.91 2.74 -18.49
CA LEU A 148 -1.71 4.18 -18.35
C LEU A 148 -0.45 4.65 -19.06
N GLU A 149 0.67 3.94 -18.89
CA GLU A 149 1.96 4.18 -19.56
C GLU A 149 1.83 4.16 -21.10
N GLY A 150 0.95 3.29 -21.63
CA GLY A 150 0.66 3.19 -23.06
C GLY A 150 -0.26 4.29 -23.61
N MET A 151 -0.95 5.06 -22.75
CA MET A 151 -1.81 6.15 -23.21
C MET A 151 -0.99 7.34 -23.73
N PRO A 152 -1.41 8.00 -24.83
CA PRO A 152 -0.92 9.32 -25.19
C PRO A 152 -1.06 10.31 -24.04
N GLN A 153 -0.16 11.29 -23.96
CA GLN A 153 -0.10 12.26 -22.86
C GLN A 153 -1.44 12.97 -22.60
N GLU A 154 -2.12 13.40 -23.67
CA GLU A 154 -3.43 14.06 -23.58
C GLU A 154 -4.50 13.13 -22.99
N GLN A 155 -4.59 11.88 -23.46
CA GLN A 155 -5.54 10.90 -22.94
C GLN A 155 -5.27 10.53 -21.49
N ARG A 156 -3.98 10.44 -21.11
CA ARG A 156 -3.58 10.19 -19.72
C ARG A 156 -3.93 11.38 -18.82
N TRP A 157 -3.80 12.60 -19.33
CA TRP A 157 -4.22 13.82 -18.63
C TRP A 157 -5.73 13.82 -18.39
N ASP A 158 -6.53 13.55 -19.43
CA ASP A 158 -8.00 13.45 -19.32
C ASP A 158 -8.44 12.36 -18.33
N PHE A 159 -7.73 11.22 -18.33
CA PHE A 159 -7.96 10.15 -17.36
C PHE A 159 -7.80 10.67 -15.92
N TRP A 160 -6.67 11.32 -15.61
CA TRP A 160 -6.42 11.82 -14.26
C TRP A 160 -7.32 12.99 -13.88
N GLU A 161 -7.66 13.88 -14.81
CA GLU A 161 -8.66 14.92 -14.58
C GLU A 161 -10.01 14.31 -14.17
N LYS A 162 -10.46 13.27 -14.88
CA LYS A 162 -11.70 12.56 -14.56
C LYS A 162 -11.64 11.87 -13.19
N GLU A 163 -10.55 11.17 -12.89
CA GLU A 163 -10.38 10.49 -11.60
C GLU A 163 -10.31 11.49 -10.43
N PHE A 164 -9.55 12.58 -10.56
CA PHE A 164 -9.42 13.59 -9.51
C PHE A 164 -10.62 14.52 -9.37
N SER A 165 -11.47 14.62 -10.38
CA SER A 165 -12.78 15.26 -10.27
C SER A 165 -13.73 14.50 -9.34
N ARG A 166 -13.53 13.19 -9.15
CA ARG A 166 -14.32 12.34 -8.24
C ARG A 166 -13.78 12.37 -6.80
N CYS A 167 -12.56 12.87 -6.60
CA CYS A 167 -11.93 12.88 -5.29
C CYS A 167 -12.63 13.87 -4.35
N ILE A 168 -13.25 13.33 -3.29
CA ILE A 168 -13.92 14.12 -2.24
C ILE A 168 -12.95 14.65 -1.17
N ARG A 169 -11.65 14.43 -1.35
CA ARG A 169 -10.57 14.82 -0.42
C ARG A 169 -10.86 14.43 1.04
N CYS A 170 -11.27 13.18 1.25
CA CYS A 170 -11.49 12.62 2.59
C CYS A 170 -10.19 12.25 3.32
N TYR A 171 -9.02 12.38 2.68
CA TYR A 171 -7.68 12.06 3.19
C TYR A 171 -7.47 10.63 3.69
N ALA A 172 -8.37 9.68 3.41
CA ALA A 172 -8.20 8.28 3.78
C ALA A 172 -6.87 7.69 3.25
N CYS A 173 -6.51 8.00 2.01
CA CYS A 173 -5.24 7.58 1.40
C CYS A 173 -3.98 8.15 2.09
N ARG A 174 -4.09 9.31 2.75
CA ARG A 174 -3.02 9.91 3.56
C ARG A 174 -2.95 9.22 4.92
N ASN A 175 -4.08 9.16 5.62
CA ASN A 175 -4.14 8.70 7.01
C ASN A 175 -3.86 7.19 7.16
N VAL A 176 -4.11 6.39 6.13
CA VAL A 176 -3.76 4.95 6.13
C VAL A 176 -2.27 4.69 5.84
N CYS A 177 -1.52 5.70 5.38
CA CYS A 177 -0.19 5.50 4.85
C CYS A 177 0.89 5.65 5.93
N PRO A 178 1.70 4.62 6.19
CA PRO A 178 2.78 4.71 7.18
C PRO A 178 3.87 5.72 6.82
N ALA A 179 4.03 6.08 5.54
CA ALA A 179 4.99 7.08 5.11
C ALA A 179 4.52 8.53 5.32
N CYS A 180 3.26 8.74 5.74
CA CYS A 180 2.68 10.06 5.98
C CYS A 180 2.64 10.38 7.48
N PHE A 181 3.80 10.56 8.10
CA PHE A 181 3.95 10.81 9.54
C PHE A 181 4.30 12.26 9.93
N CYS A 182 4.29 13.19 8.97
CA CYS A 182 4.64 14.59 9.24
C CYS A 182 3.70 15.23 10.27
N GLU A 183 4.27 15.93 11.27
CA GLU A 183 3.48 16.68 12.27
C GLU A 183 2.68 17.83 11.65
N ARG A 184 3.20 18.42 10.57
CA ARG A 184 2.56 19.48 9.81
C ARG A 184 2.46 19.08 8.34
N CYS A 185 1.25 19.08 7.82
CA CYS A 185 0.98 18.69 6.44
C CYS A 185 0.56 19.91 5.62
N PHE A 186 1.16 20.10 4.45
CA PHE A 186 0.85 21.22 3.54
C PHE A 186 -0.64 21.34 3.15
N VAL A 187 -1.41 20.25 3.28
CA VAL A 187 -2.86 20.25 3.02
C VAL A 187 -3.70 20.84 4.15
N GLU A 188 -3.10 21.00 5.33
CA GLU A 188 -3.71 21.57 6.54
C GLU A 188 -3.22 22.99 6.82
N GLU A 189 -2.17 23.43 6.12
CA GLU A 189 -1.59 24.77 6.26
C GLU A 189 -2.36 25.81 5.43
N SER A 190 -2.68 26.94 6.06
CA SER A 190 -3.27 28.10 5.38
C SER A 190 -2.25 29.18 5.00
N GLU A 191 -1.02 29.10 5.53
CA GLU A 191 0.02 30.13 5.33
C GLU A 191 1.41 29.50 5.11
N PRO A 192 1.90 29.40 3.86
CA PRO A 192 1.19 29.67 2.61
C PRO A 192 0.13 28.60 2.29
N GLN A 193 -0.98 29.01 1.69
CA GLN A 193 -2.01 28.09 1.22
C GLN A 193 -1.60 27.45 -0.10
N TRP A 194 -1.15 26.19 -0.05
CA TRP A 194 -0.77 25.42 -1.24
C TRP A 194 -1.96 24.85 -2.00
N ILE A 195 -3.05 24.56 -1.28
CA ILE A 195 -4.24 23.89 -1.81
C ILE A 195 -5.49 24.60 -1.28
N ALA A 196 -6.43 24.91 -2.16
CA ALA A 196 -7.71 25.51 -1.77
C ALA A 196 -8.56 24.50 -0.98
N PRO A 197 -9.35 24.89 0.03
CA PRO A 197 -10.14 23.93 0.82
C PRO A 197 -11.20 23.16 0.02
N VAL A 198 -11.65 23.75 -1.10
CA VAL A 198 -12.63 23.13 -2.00
C VAL A 198 -11.96 22.04 -2.86
N PRO A 199 -12.54 20.83 -2.96
CA PRO A 199 -11.95 19.71 -3.69
C PRO A 199 -12.10 19.83 -5.21
N ARG A 200 -11.49 20.85 -5.82
CA ARG A 200 -11.37 20.95 -7.29
C ARG A 200 -10.35 19.94 -7.79
N TRP A 201 -10.50 19.49 -9.03
CA TRP A 201 -9.64 18.45 -9.59
C TRP A 201 -8.17 18.88 -9.66
N GLN A 202 -7.89 20.16 -9.94
CA GLN A 202 -6.51 20.69 -9.99
C GLN A 202 -5.84 20.62 -8.63
N ASP A 203 -6.55 21.04 -7.59
CA ASP A 203 -6.09 20.98 -6.21
C ASP A 203 -5.92 19.53 -5.73
N ASN A 204 -6.80 18.62 -6.18
CA ASN A 204 -6.69 17.18 -5.89
C ASN A 204 -5.49 16.54 -6.61
N LEU A 205 -5.21 16.94 -7.85
CA LEU A 205 -4.02 16.56 -8.60
C LEU A 205 -2.76 17.03 -7.87
N ILE A 206 -2.69 18.32 -7.50
CA ILE A 206 -1.55 18.89 -6.76
C ILE A 206 -1.34 18.14 -5.44
N PHE A 207 -2.41 17.84 -4.69
CA PHE A 207 -2.32 17.03 -3.48
C PHE A 207 -1.64 15.69 -3.74
N GLN A 208 -2.07 14.94 -4.75
CA GLN A 208 -1.53 13.62 -5.02
C GLN A 208 -0.11 13.68 -5.58
N VAL A 209 0.22 14.66 -6.42
CA VAL A 209 1.59 14.86 -6.94
C VAL A 209 2.56 15.19 -5.80
N ILE A 210 2.25 16.17 -4.95
CA ILE A 210 3.11 16.54 -3.82
C ILE A 210 3.25 15.37 -2.84
N ARG A 211 2.13 14.70 -2.52
CA ARG A 211 2.17 13.52 -1.65
C ARG A 211 3.06 12.43 -2.22
N ASN A 212 2.96 12.16 -3.53
CA ASN A 212 3.76 11.15 -4.21
C ASN A 212 5.27 11.46 -4.15
N ILE A 213 5.64 12.72 -4.32
CA ILE A 213 7.03 13.19 -4.13
C ILE A 213 7.48 13.02 -2.67
N HIS A 214 6.65 13.38 -1.69
CA HIS A 214 7.02 13.27 -0.26
C HIS A 214 7.27 11.83 0.19
N VAL A 215 6.56 10.86 -0.41
CA VAL A 215 6.71 9.44 -0.09
C VAL A 215 7.69 8.71 -1.03
N ALA A 216 8.34 9.40 -1.96
CA ALA A 216 9.41 8.83 -2.78
C ALA A 216 10.52 8.29 -1.87
N GLY A 217 10.97 7.06 -2.14
CA GLY A 217 11.91 6.34 -1.26
C GLY A 217 11.31 5.82 0.06
N ARG A 218 10.04 6.09 0.39
CA ARG A 218 9.38 5.57 1.60
C ARG A 218 8.24 4.58 1.31
N CYS A 219 7.60 4.71 0.15
CA CYS A 219 6.50 3.85 -0.27
C CYS A 219 6.97 2.39 -0.43
N THR A 220 6.28 1.43 0.20
CA THR A 220 6.62 0.00 0.14
C THR A 220 5.74 -0.79 -0.83
N ASP A 221 4.97 -0.10 -1.69
CA ASP A 221 3.96 -0.67 -2.58
C ASP A 221 2.90 -1.54 -1.85
N CYS A 222 2.51 -1.14 -0.64
CA CYS A 222 1.52 -1.88 0.17
C CYS A 222 0.07 -1.74 -0.33
N GLY A 223 -0.23 -0.83 -1.27
CA GLY A 223 -1.56 -0.68 -1.90
C GLY A 223 -2.64 -0.02 -1.03
N GLU A 224 -2.36 0.29 0.25
CA GLU A 224 -3.37 0.80 1.18
C GLU A 224 -3.99 2.14 0.76
N CYS A 225 -3.25 3.01 0.06
CA CYS A 225 -3.77 4.30 -0.40
C CYS A 225 -4.93 4.15 -1.39
N GLU A 226 -4.86 3.16 -2.28
CA GLU A 226 -5.90 2.84 -3.27
C GLU A 226 -7.06 2.11 -2.59
N ARG A 227 -6.77 1.08 -1.78
CA ARG A 227 -7.77 0.33 -1.02
C ARG A 227 -8.64 1.22 -0.14
N ALA A 228 -8.04 2.21 0.53
CA ALA A 228 -8.76 3.10 1.43
C ALA A 228 -9.59 4.17 0.70
N CYS A 229 -9.47 4.30 -0.63
CA CYS A 229 -10.18 5.32 -1.38
C CYS A 229 -11.66 4.94 -1.56
N PRO A 230 -12.62 5.69 -0.97
CA PRO A 230 -14.05 5.33 -1.04
C PRO A 230 -14.65 5.53 -2.44
N VAL A 231 -13.91 6.17 -3.35
CA VAL A 231 -14.32 6.41 -4.74
C VAL A 231 -13.44 5.65 -5.74
N ASN A 232 -12.64 4.68 -5.29
CA ASN A 232 -11.87 3.76 -6.12
C ASN A 232 -10.97 4.47 -7.16
N ILE A 233 -10.29 5.54 -6.77
CA ILE A 233 -9.25 6.16 -7.60
C ILE A 233 -8.01 5.26 -7.56
N PRO A 234 -7.40 4.94 -8.72
CA PRO A 234 -6.26 4.03 -8.80
C PRO A 234 -4.95 4.71 -8.34
N LEU A 235 -4.90 5.10 -7.07
CA LEU A 235 -3.78 5.85 -6.48
C LEU A 235 -2.48 5.05 -6.44
N ARG A 236 -2.56 3.71 -6.45
CA ARG A 236 -1.38 2.87 -6.47
C ARG A 236 -0.59 3.11 -7.75
N SER A 237 -1.25 3.31 -8.89
CA SER A 237 -0.58 3.55 -10.17
C SER A 237 0.43 4.69 -10.10
N LEU A 238 0.11 5.78 -9.39
CA LEU A 238 1.04 6.89 -9.20
C LEU A 238 2.18 6.53 -8.24
N THR A 239 1.86 5.89 -7.11
CA THR A 239 2.89 5.55 -6.10
C THR A 239 3.81 4.44 -6.55
N LYS A 240 3.33 3.53 -7.40
CA LYS A 240 4.11 2.43 -7.96
C LYS A 240 5.00 2.93 -9.08
N GLU A 241 4.51 3.84 -9.93
CA GLU A 241 5.36 4.52 -10.92
C GLU A 241 6.54 5.22 -10.25
N MET A 242 6.27 6.03 -9.21
CA MET A 242 7.34 6.70 -8.46
C MET A 242 8.27 5.72 -7.74
N TYR A 243 7.74 4.61 -7.23
CA TYR A 243 8.56 3.54 -6.65
C TYR A 243 9.52 2.94 -7.69
N ASP A 244 9.04 2.68 -8.90
CA ASP A 244 9.84 2.10 -9.98
C ASP A 244 10.88 3.10 -10.49
N ILE A 245 10.52 4.38 -10.67
CA ILE A 245 11.47 5.45 -11.01
C ILE A 245 12.61 5.53 -9.99
N VAL A 246 12.30 5.42 -8.70
CA VAL A 246 13.30 5.46 -7.63
C VAL A 246 14.22 4.23 -7.68
N ASP A 247 13.69 3.04 -7.94
CA ASP A 247 14.48 1.81 -8.09
C ASP A 247 15.37 1.85 -9.34
N ASP A 248 14.85 2.37 -10.45
CA ASP A 248 15.57 2.45 -11.73
C ASP A 248 16.72 3.47 -11.67
N LEU A 249 16.48 4.65 -11.09
CA LEU A 249 17.48 5.73 -11.03
C LEU A 249 18.49 5.56 -9.90
N TYR A 250 18.06 5.07 -8.73
CA TYR A 250 18.87 5.06 -7.52
C TYR A 250 19.12 3.66 -6.95
N HIS A 251 18.59 2.60 -7.58
CA HIS A 251 18.67 1.22 -7.09
C HIS A 251 18.19 1.08 -5.63
N PHE A 252 17.22 1.92 -5.27
CA PHE A 252 16.73 2.06 -3.91
C PHE A 252 15.31 1.49 -3.79
N LYS A 253 15.15 0.50 -2.90
CA LYS A 253 13.83 -0.05 -2.55
C LYS A 253 13.52 0.26 -1.09
N ALA A 254 12.40 0.94 -0.85
CA ALA A 254 11.97 1.30 0.49
C ALA A 254 11.77 0.06 1.38
N GLY A 255 12.16 0.17 2.65
CA GLY A 255 11.91 -0.86 3.64
C GLY A 255 12.76 -2.12 3.51
N MET A 256 13.90 -2.06 2.83
CA MET A 256 14.81 -3.21 2.64
C MET A 256 15.95 -3.26 3.65
N ASP A 257 16.52 -2.11 4.00
CA ASP A 257 17.62 -2.00 4.96
C ASP A 257 17.37 -0.80 5.88
N LYS A 258 17.32 -1.06 7.19
CA LYS A 258 17.10 -0.04 8.23
C LYS A 258 18.35 0.78 8.54
N GLU A 259 19.54 0.26 8.22
CA GLU A 259 20.82 0.92 8.48
C GLU A 259 21.29 1.77 7.28
N ALA A 260 20.70 1.56 6.09
CA ALA A 260 20.94 2.38 4.92
C ALA A 260 20.43 3.82 5.14
N ALA A 261 21.09 4.80 4.53
CA ALA A 261 20.62 6.18 4.59
C ALA A 261 19.28 6.33 3.83
N PRO A 262 18.29 7.10 4.35
CA PRO A 262 17.09 7.40 3.60
C PRO A 262 17.42 8.15 2.30
N LEU A 263 16.78 7.74 1.20
CA LEU A 263 17.03 8.28 -0.15
C LEU A 263 17.06 9.81 -0.18
N MET A 264 16.03 10.46 0.37
CA MET A 264 15.87 11.92 0.31
C MET A 264 16.85 12.70 1.20
N THR A 265 17.69 12.00 1.96
CA THR A 265 18.73 12.58 2.82
C THR A 265 20.14 12.12 2.46
N HIS A 266 20.24 11.19 1.50
CA HIS A 266 21.50 10.67 1.01
C HIS A 266 21.96 11.48 -0.22
N TYR A 267 23.26 11.71 -0.33
CA TYR A 267 23.86 12.40 -1.46
C TYR A 267 24.98 11.55 -2.04
N GLU A 268 24.89 11.29 -3.34
CA GLU A 268 25.94 10.63 -4.12
C GLU A 268 26.56 11.64 -5.09
N THR A 269 27.87 11.55 -5.30
CA THR A 269 28.59 12.44 -6.23
C THR A 269 28.45 12.00 -7.69
N THR A 270 28.10 10.73 -7.91
CA THR A 270 27.82 10.16 -9.24
C THR A 270 26.33 10.25 -9.47
N ASP A 271 25.93 11.20 -10.30
CA ASP A 271 24.52 11.42 -10.59
C ASP A 271 23.98 10.36 -11.58
N SER A 272 22.69 10.07 -11.47
CA SER A 272 21.93 9.20 -12.38
C SER A 272 21.56 9.92 -13.70
N GLU A 273 22.17 11.09 -13.97
CA GLU A 273 21.89 12.06 -15.05
C GLU A 273 21.86 11.44 -16.45
N ASP A 274 20.72 10.86 -16.81
CA ASP A 274 20.29 10.61 -18.19
C ASP A 274 19.25 11.65 -18.68
N PHE A 275 18.78 12.54 -17.78
CA PHE A 275 17.65 13.45 -18.01
C PHE A 275 18.05 14.77 -18.68
N ILE A 276 19.24 15.31 -18.42
CA ILE A 276 19.79 16.45 -19.16
C ILE A 276 20.83 15.94 -20.17
N LYS A 277 20.38 15.68 -21.41
CA LYS A 277 21.23 15.45 -22.58
C LYS A 277 21.15 16.61 -23.56
#